data_AF-A0A8X7CUN9-F1
#
_entry.id   AF-A0A8X7CUN9-F1
#
_cell.length_a   1.000
_cell.length_b   1.000
_cell.length_c   1.000
_cell.angle_alpha   90.00
_cell.angle_beta   90.00
_cell.angle_gamma   90.00
#
_symmetry.space_group_name_H-M   'P 1'
#
loop_
_entity.id
_entity.type
_entity.pdbx_description
1 polymer ?
#
loop_
_entity_poly.entity_id
_entity_poly.type
_entity_poly.pdbx_seq_one_letter_code
_entity_poly.pdbx_strand_id
1 'polypeptide(L)'
;MLPCENPLNGDAVRDHDHLSGAYRGAAHNSCNLNFKLANYIPVVIHNLRNYDGHFLIQGIGKFKEKRIQCIPENSEKFISFTLSLTCFIDSFQFLNTSLEKLAQNLKPFQFHLCNKYFASNAQFITRKGCYPYEYFDSFSKFYETQLPPQSAFFNSLTNENVSREDYEYAHHQIWNIFQMRTLGDYWRFCM
;
A
#
# COMPACT_ATOMS: atom_id res chain seq x y z
N MET A 1 -6.15 7.05 -29.22
CA MET A 1 -6.95 7.72 -28.19
C MET A 1 -6.22 8.98 -27.79
N LEU A 2 -6.88 10.14 -27.84
CA LEU A 2 -6.29 11.40 -27.39
C LEU A 2 -5.97 11.31 -25.90
N PRO A 3 -4.76 11.68 -25.44
CA PRO A 3 -4.35 11.50 -24.03
C PRO A 3 -5.27 12.16 -23.00
N CYS A 4 -6.04 13.18 -23.40
CA CYS A 4 -6.92 13.95 -22.54
C CYS A 4 -8.38 14.01 -23.03
N GLU A 5 -8.73 13.29 -24.10
CA GLU A 5 -10.07 13.24 -24.71
C GLU A 5 -10.70 14.58 -25.14
N ASN A 6 -9.99 15.70 -25.01
CA ASN A 6 -10.46 17.02 -25.42
C ASN A 6 -10.19 17.31 -26.91
N PRO A 7 -10.97 18.19 -27.57
CA PRO A 7 -10.72 18.61 -28.94
C PRO A 7 -9.35 19.29 -29.12
N LEU A 8 -8.71 19.05 -30.26
CA LEU A 8 -7.48 19.73 -30.66
C LEU A 8 -7.82 21.11 -31.23
N ASN A 9 -7.36 22.19 -30.59
CA ASN A 9 -7.74 23.57 -30.94
C ASN A 9 -6.57 24.30 -31.62
N GLY A 10 -6.01 23.69 -32.67
CA GLY A 10 -4.91 24.27 -33.46
C GLY A 10 -3.50 24.05 -32.89
N ASP A 11 -3.36 23.34 -31.77
CA ASP A 11 -2.10 23.01 -31.09
C ASP A 11 -1.69 21.54 -31.28
N ALA A 12 -2.22 20.91 -32.33
CA ALA A 12 -1.97 19.51 -32.65
C ALA A 12 -0.50 19.26 -33.01
N VAL A 13 0.13 18.35 -32.28
CA VAL A 13 1.46 17.82 -32.56
C VAL A 13 1.39 16.33 -32.87
N ARG A 14 2.46 15.80 -33.49
CA ARG A 14 2.59 14.40 -33.85
C ARG A 14 3.00 13.58 -32.62
N ASP A 15 2.06 12.85 -32.01
CA ASP A 15 2.34 11.90 -30.94
C ASP A 15 2.92 10.60 -31.51
N HIS A 16 3.93 10.06 -30.83
CA HIS A 16 4.58 8.81 -31.21
C HIS A 16 4.90 7.98 -29.97
N ASP A 17 4.91 6.68 -30.15
CA ASP A 17 5.22 5.75 -29.08
C ASP A 17 6.69 5.88 -28.67
N HIS A 18 6.96 6.23 -27.42
CA HIS A 18 8.33 6.43 -26.94
C HIS A 18 9.15 5.14 -26.80
N LEU A 19 8.53 3.95 -26.96
CA LEU A 19 9.22 2.65 -26.93
C LEU A 19 9.52 2.14 -28.35
N SER A 20 8.59 2.28 -29.29
CA SER A 20 8.69 1.73 -30.65
C SER A 20 8.90 2.78 -31.75
N GLY A 21 8.70 4.06 -31.46
CA GLY A 21 8.75 5.17 -32.43
C GLY A 21 7.53 5.26 -33.37
N ALA A 22 6.55 4.36 -33.23
CA ALA A 22 5.38 4.32 -34.10
C ALA A 22 4.46 5.53 -33.89
N TYR A 23 3.89 6.07 -34.97
CA TYR A 23 2.92 7.16 -34.88
C TYR A 23 1.62 6.70 -34.21
N ARG A 24 1.15 7.42 -33.19
CA ARG A 24 -0.04 7.06 -32.39
C ARG A 24 -1.26 7.93 -32.71
N GLY A 25 -1.05 9.15 -33.19
CA GLY A 25 -2.11 10.10 -33.53
C GLY A 25 -1.69 11.55 -33.34
N ALA A 26 -2.62 12.46 -33.54
CA ALA A 26 -2.44 13.86 -33.17
C ALA A 26 -2.77 14.02 -31.68
N ALA A 27 -2.00 14.84 -30.95
CA ALA A 27 -2.25 15.19 -29.54
C ALA A 27 -1.96 16.68 -29.32
N HIS A 28 -2.46 17.29 -28.23
CA HIS A 28 -2.02 18.62 -27.81
C HIS A 28 -0.52 18.59 -27.50
N ASN A 29 0.20 19.67 -27.76
CA ASN A 29 1.62 19.75 -27.42
C ASN A 29 1.88 19.46 -25.92
N SER A 30 1.05 20.01 -25.04
CA SER A 30 1.11 19.78 -23.61
C SER A 30 0.86 18.32 -23.24
N CYS A 31 -0.13 17.68 -23.86
CA CYS A 31 -0.41 16.26 -23.66
C CYS A 31 0.74 15.38 -24.12
N ASN A 32 1.32 15.64 -25.29
CA ASN A 32 2.48 14.92 -25.81
C ASN A 32 3.70 15.03 -24.88
N LEU A 33 4.02 16.25 -24.42
CA LEU A 33 5.15 16.47 -23.49
C LEU A 33 4.95 15.79 -22.12
N ASN A 34 3.70 15.73 -21.64
CA ASN A 34 3.37 15.12 -20.37
C ASN A 34 3.13 13.60 -20.46
N PHE A 35 2.90 13.07 -21.66
CA PHE A 35 2.71 11.65 -21.89
C PHE A 35 4.05 10.90 -21.79
N LYS A 36 4.44 10.61 -20.55
CA LYS A 36 5.64 9.81 -20.25
C LYS A 36 5.22 8.38 -19.98
N LEU A 37 5.62 7.47 -20.87
CA LEU A 37 5.60 6.05 -20.55
C LEU A 37 6.73 5.80 -19.55
N ALA A 38 6.39 5.30 -18.36
CA ALA A 38 7.39 4.89 -17.40
C ALA A 38 8.11 3.65 -17.98
N ASN A 39 9.42 3.75 -18.17
CA ASN A 39 10.26 2.62 -18.60
C ASN A 39 10.59 1.67 -17.45
N TYR A 40 9.90 1.80 -16.32
CA TYR A 40 10.08 1.01 -15.11
C TYR A 40 8.76 0.91 -14.34
N ILE A 41 8.65 -0.12 -13.51
CA ILE A 41 7.53 -0.41 -12.62
C ILE A 41 7.89 0.09 -11.22
N PRO A 42 7.24 1.15 -10.71
CA PRO A 42 7.43 1.59 -9.33
C PRO A 42 6.73 0.61 -8.37
N VAL A 43 7.46 0.15 -7.36
CA VAL A 43 6.95 -0.58 -6.21
C VAL A 43 7.08 0.32 -5.00
N VAL A 44 5.96 0.88 -4.57
CA VAL A 44 5.93 1.85 -3.47
C VAL A 44 5.60 1.12 -2.18
N ILE A 45 6.53 1.14 -1.22
CA ILE A 45 6.36 0.52 0.10
C ILE A 45 6.56 1.62 1.13
N HIS A 46 5.67 1.70 2.10
CA HIS A 46 5.74 2.73 3.13
C HIS A 46 6.68 2.30 4.24
N ASN A 47 7.72 3.10 4.51
CA ASN A 47 8.77 2.82 5.50
C ASN A 47 9.70 1.65 5.11
N LEU A 48 9.87 1.46 3.79
CA LEU A 48 10.67 0.39 3.18
C LEU A 48 12.06 0.27 3.81
N ARG A 49 12.77 1.38 3.96
CA ARG A 49 14.21 1.40 4.32
C ARG A 49 14.50 0.89 5.74
N ASN A 50 13.48 0.85 6.61
CA ASN A 50 13.62 0.46 8.01
C ASN A 50 13.09 -0.97 8.28
N TYR A 51 12.34 -1.55 7.33
CA TYR A 51 11.68 -2.85 7.51
C TYR A 51 11.97 -3.76 6.30
N ASP A 52 11.08 -3.80 5.32
CA ASP A 52 11.09 -4.78 4.22
C ASP A 52 12.34 -4.68 3.33
N GLY A 53 12.95 -3.50 3.24
CA GLY A 53 14.10 -3.24 2.38
C GLY A 53 15.29 -4.15 2.70
N HIS A 54 15.51 -4.48 3.96
CA HIS A 54 16.59 -5.37 4.37
C HIS A 54 16.41 -6.79 3.81
N PHE A 55 15.21 -7.36 3.95
CA PHE A 55 14.89 -8.69 3.43
C PHE A 55 14.89 -8.72 1.90
N LEU A 56 14.34 -7.68 1.27
CA LEU A 56 14.31 -7.56 -0.19
C LEU A 56 15.73 -7.50 -0.76
N ILE A 57 16.61 -6.65 -0.22
CA ILE A 57 18.00 -6.54 -0.70
C ILE A 57 18.79 -7.83 -0.48
N GLN A 58 18.59 -8.50 0.67
CA GLN A 58 19.19 -9.82 0.92
C GLN A 58 18.72 -10.87 -0.10
N GLY A 59 17.42 -10.87 -0.43
CA GLY A 59 16.86 -11.72 -1.47
C GLY A 59 17.42 -11.40 -2.85
N ILE A 60 17.49 -10.12 -3.20
CA ILE A 60 17.98 -9.64 -4.48
C ILE A 60 19.47 -9.93 -4.66
N GLY A 61 20.27 -9.83 -3.59
CA GLY A 61 21.71 -10.14 -3.61
C GLY A 61 22.05 -11.58 -4.04
N LYS A 62 21.06 -12.48 -4.09
CA LYS A 62 21.21 -13.84 -4.63
C LYS A 62 21.31 -13.88 -6.16
N PHE A 63 20.81 -12.86 -6.86
CA PHE A 63 20.85 -12.74 -8.33
C PHE A 63 22.13 -12.01 -8.79
N LYS A 64 23.26 -12.72 -8.76
CA LYS A 64 24.60 -12.14 -9.00
C LYS A 64 24.77 -11.58 -10.42
N GLU A 65 24.00 -12.07 -11.37
CA GLU A 65 24.00 -11.65 -12.77
C GLU A 65 23.24 -10.34 -13.01
N LYS A 66 22.50 -9.83 -12.02
CA LYS A 66 21.72 -8.60 -12.14
C LYS A 66 22.40 -7.45 -11.39
N ARG A 67 22.61 -6.35 -12.10
CA ARG A 67 23.10 -5.11 -11.47
C ARG A 67 21.96 -4.45 -10.70
N ILE A 68 22.16 -4.28 -9.40
CA ILE A 68 21.31 -3.47 -8.55
C ILE A 68 21.78 -2.02 -8.66
N GLN A 69 20.85 -1.09 -8.91
CA GLN A 69 21.09 0.34 -8.74
C GLN A 69 20.42 0.77 -7.45
N CYS A 70 21.05 1.60 -6.63
CA CYS A 70 20.42 2.06 -5.39
C CYS A 70 20.80 3.50 -5.09
N ILE A 71 19.92 4.17 -4.35
CA ILE A 71 20.16 5.46 -3.72
C ILE A 71 20.30 5.18 -2.22
N PRO A 72 21.53 4.97 -1.72
CA PRO A 72 21.76 4.73 -0.31
C PRO A 72 21.61 6.04 0.49
N GLU A 73 21.05 5.94 1.69
CA GLU A 73 21.19 6.95 2.73
C GLU A 73 22.43 6.67 3.58
N ASN A 74 22.64 5.40 3.91
CA ASN A 74 23.85 4.88 4.55
C ASN A 74 24.07 3.41 4.11
N SER A 75 25.00 2.71 4.74
CA SER A 75 25.33 1.31 4.40
C SER A 75 24.21 0.30 4.67
N GLU A 76 23.24 0.65 5.50
CA GLU A 76 22.14 -0.23 5.93
C GLU A 76 20.80 0.19 5.32
N LYS A 77 20.61 1.49 5.05
CA LYS A 77 19.35 2.09 4.64
C LYS A 77 19.43 2.64 3.23
N PHE A 78 18.48 2.23 2.39
CA PHE A 78 18.37 2.63 1.00
C PHE A 78 17.04 3.36 0.78
N ILE A 79 17.10 4.57 0.25
CA ILE A 79 15.91 5.38 -0.08
C ILE A 79 15.15 4.73 -1.24
N SER A 80 15.89 4.21 -2.22
CA SER A 80 15.36 3.43 -3.31
C SER A 80 16.38 2.44 -3.83
N PHE A 81 15.90 1.35 -4.43
CA PHE A 81 16.74 0.42 -5.18
C PHE A 81 15.98 -0.16 -6.37
N THR A 82 16.70 -0.43 -7.44
CA THR A 82 16.17 -0.87 -8.72
C THR A 82 16.83 -2.17 -9.14
N LEU A 83 15.99 -3.14 -9.47
CA LEU A 83 16.37 -4.40 -10.09
C LEU A 83 15.72 -4.49 -11.47
N SER A 84 16.52 -4.45 -12.53
CA SER A 84 16.04 -4.44 -13.92
C SER A 84 15.04 -3.29 -14.16
N LEU A 85 13.76 -3.60 -14.39
CA LEU A 85 12.70 -2.62 -14.61
C LEU A 85 11.91 -2.29 -13.34
N THR A 86 12.20 -2.89 -12.19
CA THR A 86 11.43 -2.70 -10.96
C THR A 86 12.17 -1.77 -10.03
N CYS A 87 11.56 -0.64 -9.68
CA CYS A 87 12.13 0.37 -8.78
C CYS A 87 11.35 0.39 -7.46
N PHE A 88 12.00 0.03 -6.36
CA PHE A 88 11.43 0.05 -5.02
C PHE A 88 11.65 1.43 -4.40
N ILE A 89 10.58 2.05 -3.89
CA ILE A 89 10.57 3.42 -3.39
C ILE A 89 9.97 3.44 -1.99
N ASP A 90 10.66 4.08 -1.05
CA ASP A 90 10.13 4.37 0.29
C ASP A 90 9.22 5.59 0.28
N SER A 91 7.90 5.40 0.42
CA SER A 91 6.97 6.53 0.47
C SER A 91 7.07 7.36 1.74
N PHE A 92 7.67 6.84 2.82
CA PHE A 92 7.84 7.57 4.08
C PHE A 92 8.78 8.79 3.93
N GLN A 93 9.63 8.80 2.89
CA GLN A 93 10.48 9.96 2.57
C GLN A 93 9.69 11.17 2.07
N PHE A 94 8.52 10.95 1.49
CA PHE A 94 7.64 11.99 0.95
C PHE A 94 6.44 12.26 1.87
N LEU A 95 6.00 11.22 2.59
CA LEU A 95 4.86 11.22 3.50
C LEU A 95 5.35 10.75 4.87
N ASN A 96 6.01 11.65 5.61
CA ASN A 96 6.76 11.38 6.84
C ASN A 96 5.88 11.15 8.09
N THR A 97 4.82 10.37 7.94
CA THR A 97 3.88 10.06 9.02
C THR A 97 3.29 8.68 8.83
N SER A 98 2.63 8.11 9.84
CA SER A 98 2.09 6.76 9.76
C SER A 98 0.99 6.65 8.71
N LEU A 99 0.83 5.44 8.13
CA LEU A 99 -0.31 5.13 7.25
C LEU A 99 -1.67 5.46 7.90
N GLU A 100 -1.77 5.29 9.21
CA GLU A 100 -2.97 5.67 9.98
C GLU A 100 -3.29 7.16 9.86
N LYS A 101 -2.30 8.04 10.09
CA LYS A 101 -2.47 9.49 9.94
C LYS A 101 -2.74 9.88 8.48
N LEU A 102 -2.08 9.20 7.54
CA LEU A 102 -2.34 9.41 6.10
C LEU A 102 -3.76 9.02 5.71
N ALA A 103 -4.27 7.90 6.20
CA ALA A 103 -5.65 7.47 5.95
C ALA A 103 -6.67 8.42 6.58
N GLN A 104 -6.41 8.93 7.80
CA GLN A 104 -7.27 9.92 8.46
C GLN A 104 -7.40 11.24 7.68
N ASN A 105 -6.41 11.60 6.87
CA ASN A 105 -6.46 12.79 6.02
C ASN A 105 -7.31 12.61 4.76
N LEU A 106 -7.74 11.39 4.44
CA LEU A 106 -8.58 11.10 3.27
C LEU A 106 -10.07 11.24 3.62
N LYS A 107 -10.82 11.85 2.69
CA LYS A 107 -12.29 11.87 2.73
C LYS A 107 -12.84 10.50 2.29
N PRO A 108 -14.04 10.09 2.74
CA PRO A 108 -14.61 8.79 2.40
C PRO A 108 -14.62 8.44 0.90
N PHE A 109 -14.92 9.41 0.02
CA PHE A 109 -14.93 9.17 -1.43
C PHE A 109 -13.54 8.90 -2.03
N GLN A 110 -12.46 9.31 -1.36
CA GLN A 110 -11.08 9.12 -1.83
C GLN A 110 -10.56 7.69 -1.62
N PHE A 111 -11.25 6.87 -0.82
CA PHE A 111 -10.95 5.45 -0.64
C PHE A 111 -11.50 4.60 -1.80
N HIS A 112 -11.07 4.90 -3.03
CA HIS A 112 -11.61 4.33 -4.26
C HIS A 112 -11.64 2.79 -4.26
N LEU A 113 -10.56 2.15 -3.80
CA LEU A 113 -10.48 0.68 -3.74
C LEU A 113 -11.44 0.11 -2.70
N CYS A 114 -11.49 0.72 -1.50
CA CYS A 114 -12.41 0.30 -0.45
C CYS A 114 -13.87 0.45 -0.92
N ASN A 115 -14.22 1.60 -1.49
CA ASN A 115 -15.56 1.87 -2.03
C ASN A 115 -15.92 0.89 -3.16
N LYS A 116 -14.95 0.54 -4.02
CA LYS A 116 -15.17 -0.40 -5.14
C LYS A 116 -15.43 -1.84 -4.66
N TYR A 117 -14.62 -2.35 -3.72
CA TYR A 117 -14.66 -3.76 -3.35
C TYR A 117 -15.57 -4.05 -2.14
N PHE A 118 -15.83 -3.06 -1.30
CA PHE A 118 -16.60 -3.24 -0.06
C PHE A 118 -17.92 -2.47 -0.04
N ALA A 119 -18.22 -1.66 -1.06
CA ALA A 119 -19.49 -0.97 -1.25
C ALA A 119 -20.01 -0.29 0.04
N SER A 120 -21.18 -0.68 0.55
CA SER A 120 -21.77 -0.14 1.78
C SER A 120 -20.93 -0.37 3.03
N ASN A 121 -20.03 -1.37 3.01
CA ASN A 121 -19.17 -1.72 4.13
C ASN A 121 -17.82 -0.99 4.08
N ALA A 122 -17.54 -0.21 3.03
CA ALA A 122 -16.27 0.49 2.87
C ALA A 122 -15.94 1.42 4.04
N GLN A 123 -16.95 2.04 4.65
CA GLN A 123 -16.78 2.90 5.83
C GLN A 123 -16.17 2.19 7.04
N PHE A 124 -16.22 0.85 7.10
CA PHE A 124 -15.66 0.06 8.20
C PHE A 124 -14.18 -0.31 8.01
N ILE A 125 -13.58 0.04 6.87
CA ILE A 125 -12.18 -0.32 6.53
C ILE A 125 -11.31 0.89 6.17
N THR A 126 -11.77 2.10 6.48
CA THR A 126 -11.03 3.35 6.21
C THR A 126 -10.08 3.74 7.34
N ARG A 127 -10.07 3.00 8.44
CA ARG A 127 -9.22 3.24 9.62
C ARG A 127 -8.39 2.03 9.97
N LYS A 128 -7.30 2.26 10.68
CA LYS A 128 -6.48 1.21 11.29
C LYS A 128 -7.34 0.42 12.29
N GLY A 129 -7.33 -0.90 12.18
CA GLY A 129 -7.92 -1.81 13.17
C GLY A 129 -6.95 -2.11 14.31
N CYS A 130 -7.47 -2.60 15.44
CA CYS A 130 -6.66 -3.21 16.49
C CYS A 130 -6.42 -4.70 16.16
N TYR A 131 -5.34 -5.29 16.68
CA TYR A 131 -5.02 -6.69 16.47
C TYR A 131 -4.21 -7.24 17.67
N PRO A 132 -4.54 -8.43 18.21
CA PRO A 132 -3.92 -8.95 19.42
C PRO A 132 -2.65 -9.76 19.09
N TYR A 133 -1.56 -9.07 18.75
CA TYR A 133 -0.32 -9.71 18.29
C TYR A 133 0.23 -10.76 19.27
N GLU A 134 0.23 -10.46 20.57
CA GLU A 134 0.76 -11.35 21.61
C GLU A 134 -0.12 -12.57 21.88
N TYR A 135 -1.40 -12.51 21.50
CA TYR A 135 -2.33 -13.62 21.70
C TYR A 135 -2.11 -14.77 20.70
N PHE A 136 -1.56 -14.47 19.52
CA PHE A 136 -1.29 -15.45 18.47
C PHE A 136 0.06 -16.14 18.68
N ASP A 137 0.11 -16.99 19.71
CA ASP A 137 1.30 -17.80 20.05
C ASP A 137 1.38 -19.14 19.30
N SER A 138 0.30 -19.54 18.63
CA SER A 138 0.17 -20.86 18.02
C SER A 138 -0.88 -20.87 16.90
N PHE A 139 -0.72 -21.78 15.93
CA PHE A 139 -1.67 -21.94 14.83
C PHE A 139 -3.06 -22.39 15.28
N SER A 140 -3.19 -23.02 16.45
CA SER A 140 -4.48 -23.42 17.00
C SER A 140 -5.40 -22.22 17.25
N LYS A 141 -4.84 -21.05 17.59
CA LYS A 141 -5.59 -19.80 17.78
C LYS A 141 -6.42 -19.40 16.58
N PHE A 142 -5.97 -19.71 15.37
CA PHE A 142 -6.70 -19.40 14.13
C PHE A 142 -8.05 -20.10 14.05
N TYR A 143 -8.25 -21.21 14.76
CA TYR A 143 -9.50 -21.96 14.76
C TYR A 143 -10.47 -21.54 15.86
N GLU A 144 -10.06 -20.66 16.78
CA GLU A 144 -10.96 -20.13 17.81
C GLU A 144 -12.08 -19.32 17.18
N THR A 145 -13.31 -19.47 17.69
CA THR A 145 -14.53 -18.94 17.06
C THR A 145 -15.06 -17.66 17.71
N GLN A 146 -14.22 -16.99 18.50
CA GLN A 146 -14.59 -15.76 19.20
C GLN A 146 -13.38 -14.82 19.28
N LEU A 147 -13.67 -13.53 19.37
CA LEU A 147 -12.63 -12.54 19.61
C LEU A 147 -12.05 -12.71 21.03
N PRO A 148 -10.72 -12.62 21.23
CA PRO A 148 -10.10 -12.65 22.54
C PRO A 148 -10.60 -11.50 23.43
N PRO A 149 -10.50 -11.62 24.75
CA PRO A 149 -10.84 -10.51 25.65
C PRO A 149 -9.98 -9.28 25.37
N GLN A 150 -10.48 -8.09 25.71
CA GLN A 150 -9.77 -6.82 25.50
C GLN A 150 -8.35 -6.81 26.09
N SER A 151 -8.13 -7.49 27.22
CA SER A 151 -6.81 -7.60 27.85
C SER A 151 -5.76 -8.31 26.98
N ALA A 152 -6.18 -9.10 25.99
CA ALA A 152 -5.29 -9.78 25.06
C ALA A 152 -4.78 -8.87 23.92
N PHE A 153 -5.29 -7.64 23.82
CA PHE A 153 -4.89 -6.63 22.82
C PHE A 153 -3.86 -5.64 23.37
N PHE A 154 -3.10 -6.04 24.39
CA PHE A 154 -1.99 -5.25 24.88
C PHE A 154 -0.91 -5.11 23.79
N ASN A 155 -0.38 -3.90 23.61
CA ASN A 155 0.66 -3.61 22.65
C ASN A 155 1.99 -3.41 23.36
N SER A 156 2.86 -4.41 23.38
CA SER A 156 4.22 -4.30 23.95
C SER A 156 5.10 -3.23 23.29
N LEU A 157 4.85 -2.86 22.02
CA LEU A 157 5.66 -1.85 21.34
C LEU A 157 5.40 -0.44 21.88
N THR A 158 4.16 -0.14 22.29
CA THR A 158 3.80 1.14 22.91
C THR A 158 3.60 1.04 24.42
N ASN A 159 3.58 -0.19 24.96
CA ASN A 159 3.27 -0.51 26.35
C ASN A 159 1.89 0.03 26.79
N GLU A 160 0.90 -0.11 25.90
CA GLU A 160 -0.45 0.43 26.07
C GLU A 160 -1.52 -0.64 25.85
N ASN A 161 -2.65 -0.49 26.54
CA ASN A 161 -3.85 -1.28 26.27
C ASN A 161 -4.62 -0.69 25.08
N VAL A 162 -5.32 -1.55 24.34
CA VAL A 162 -6.29 -1.09 23.35
C VAL A 162 -7.39 -0.25 24.01
N SER A 163 -7.80 0.83 23.35
CA SER A 163 -8.95 1.62 23.80
C SER A 163 -10.22 0.79 23.80
N ARG A 164 -11.18 1.16 24.64
CA ARG A 164 -12.49 0.47 24.68
C ARG A 164 -13.22 0.64 23.35
N GLU A 165 -13.12 1.83 22.77
CA GLU A 165 -13.74 2.21 21.51
C GLU A 165 -13.19 1.35 20.35
N ASP A 166 -11.88 1.12 20.30
CA ASP A 166 -11.26 0.31 19.24
C ASP A 166 -11.59 -1.18 19.40
N TYR A 167 -11.64 -1.67 20.64
CA TYR A 167 -12.06 -3.04 20.91
C TYR A 167 -13.53 -3.28 20.56
N GLU A 168 -14.43 -2.38 20.97
CA GLU A 168 -15.85 -2.45 20.59
C GLU A 168 -16.04 -2.33 19.08
N TYR A 169 -15.22 -1.52 18.40
CA TYR A 169 -15.22 -1.44 16.94
C TYR A 169 -14.83 -2.76 16.28
N ALA A 170 -13.74 -3.40 16.73
CA ALA A 170 -13.34 -4.72 16.24
C ALA A 170 -14.42 -5.77 16.48
N HIS A 171 -15.00 -5.78 17.67
CA HIS A 171 -16.03 -6.75 18.06
C HIS A 171 -17.35 -6.55 17.32
N HIS A 172 -17.87 -5.32 17.24
CA HIS A 172 -19.20 -5.07 16.68
C HIS A 172 -19.18 -4.76 15.18
N GLN A 173 -18.23 -3.95 14.73
CA GLN A 173 -18.21 -3.47 13.35
C GLN A 173 -17.40 -4.38 12.44
N ILE A 174 -16.35 -5.02 12.94
CA ILE A 174 -15.55 -5.92 12.09
C ILE A 174 -16.06 -7.35 12.19
N TRP A 175 -16.06 -7.93 13.39
CA TRP A 175 -16.40 -9.35 13.57
C TRP A 175 -17.83 -9.68 13.11
N ASN A 176 -18.82 -8.88 13.53
CA ASN A 176 -20.22 -9.18 13.20
C ASN A 176 -20.62 -8.79 11.77
N ILE A 177 -20.24 -7.60 11.29
CA ILE A 177 -20.65 -7.12 9.95
C ILE A 177 -20.04 -7.99 8.85
N PHE A 178 -18.78 -8.38 9.00
CA PHE A 178 -18.11 -9.26 8.05
C PHE A 178 -18.31 -10.75 8.37
N GLN A 179 -19.16 -11.07 9.35
CA GLN A 179 -19.57 -12.44 9.71
C GLN A 179 -18.38 -13.38 9.93
N MET A 180 -17.38 -12.89 10.66
CA MET A 180 -16.16 -13.64 10.97
C MET A 180 -16.53 -14.89 11.78
N ARG A 181 -16.02 -16.05 11.36
CA ARG A 181 -16.31 -17.33 12.03
C ARG A 181 -15.17 -17.76 12.93
N THR A 182 -13.96 -17.40 12.55
CA THR A 182 -12.73 -17.81 13.22
C THR A 182 -11.78 -16.64 13.37
N LEU A 183 -10.88 -16.74 14.34
CA LEU A 183 -9.79 -15.78 14.49
C LEU A 183 -8.87 -15.75 13.27
N GLY A 184 -8.82 -16.84 12.49
CA GLY A 184 -8.13 -16.85 11.21
C GLY A 184 -8.80 -15.96 10.15
N ASP A 185 -10.13 -15.83 10.16
CA ASP A 185 -10.82 -14.89 9.27
C ASP A 185 -10.51 -13.45 9.67
N TYR A 186 -10.50 -13.17 10.98
CA TYR A 186 -10.12 -11.87 11.51
C TYR A 186 -8.66 -11.52 11.21
N TRP A 187 -7.74 -12.48 11.33
CA TRP A 187 -6.34 -12.28 10.95
C TRP A 187 -6.18 -11.91 9.47
N ARG A 188 -6.82 -12.66 8.55
CA ARG A 188 -6.79 -12.35 7.10
C ARG A 188 -7.40 -11.00 6.74
N PHE A 189 -8.27 -10.49 7.61
CA PHE A 189 -8.87 -9.17 7.43
C PHE A 189 -7.90 -8.06 7.88
N CYS A 190 -7.18 -8.29 8.97
CA CYS A 190 -6.27 -7.30 9.56
C CYS A 190 -4.87 -7.27 8.93
N MET A 191 -4.41 -8.38 8.34
CA MET A 191 -3.05 -8.60 7.84
C MET A 191 -3.06 -8.92 6.35
#